data_AF-A0A3S8U4A3-F1
#
_entry.id   AF-A0A3S8U4A3-F1
#
_cell.length_a   1.000
_cell.length_b   1.000
_cell.length_c   1.000
_cell.angle_alpha   90.00
_cell.angle_beta   90.00
_cell.angle_gamma   90.00
#
_symmetry.space_group_name_H-M   'P 1'
#
loop_
_entity.id
_entity.type
_entity.pdbx_description
1 polymer ?
#
loop_
_entity_poly.entity_id
_entity_poly.type
_entity_poly.pdbx_seq_one_letter_code
_entity_poly.pdbx_strand_id
1 'polypeptide(L)'
;MTLADETLMSSTAPRRGLNIGLALVLATGLSGCGGLIEGFEGTVPYSGPDSIIATSEDYGRDDVGLVDGEAAIAYDPDGCQVWIIDDGIEGYSSPRFDPKTGLPICDGKYPPGTVLGVYETSDAGVRDRVSGPASGHSAD
;
A
#
# COMPACT_ATOMS: atom_id res chain seq x y z
N MET A 1 -47.98 -0.44 -75.65
CA MET A 1 -47.61 0.27 -74.41
C MET A 1 -46.92 -0.77 -73.53
N THR A 2 -45.58 -0.94 -73.57
CA THR A 2 -44.55 -0.22 -72.77
C THR A 2 -44.88 -0.28 -71.27
N LEU A 3 -44.11 -0.85 -70.34
CA LEU A 3 -42.70 -1.26 -70.25
C LEU A 3 -42.58 -2.41 -69.23
N ALA A 4 -41.59 -3.28 -69.41
CA ALA A 4 -40.93 -3.97 -68.31
C ALA A 4 -39.84 -3.03 -67.74
N ASP A 5 -39.70 -2.95 -66.42
CA ASP A 5 -38.39 -2.76 -65.78
C ASP A 5 -38.44 -3.21 -64.31
N GLU A 6 -37.45 -4.01 -63.93
CA GLU A 6 -37.20 -4.50 -62.58
C GLU A 6 -36.41 -3.46 -61.78
N THR A 7 -36.70 -3.25 -60.49
CA THR A 7 -35.66 -3.27 -59.44
C THR A 7 -36.26 -3.11 -58.04
N LEU A 8 -35.88 -4.03 -57.16
CA LEU A 8 -35.99 -3.96 -55.71
C LEU A 8 -35.36 -2.66 -55.17
N MET A 9 -36.02 -2.03 -54.19
CA MET A 9 -35.28 -1.32 -53.14
C MET A 9 -35.94 -1.57 -51.79
N SER A 10 -35.31 -2.50 -51.06
CA SER A 10 -35.52 -2.81 -49.65
C SER A 10 -35.27 -1.57 -48.79
N SER A 11 -36.18 -1.28 -47.85
CA SER A 11 -35.88 -0.38 -46.73
C SER A 11 -36.31 -1.03 -45.43
N THR A 12 -35.43 -1.89 -44.92
CA THR A 12 -35.36 -2.28 -43.51
C THR A 12 -34.96 -1.06 -42.68
N ALA A 13 -35.92 -0.43 -42.01
CA ALA A 13 -35.61 0.50 -40.91
C ALA A 13 -35.23 -0.33 -39.67
N PRO A 14 -33.98 -0.26 -39.18
CA PRO A 14 -33.59 -1.03 -38.01
C PRO A 14 -34.20 -0.40 -36.75
N ARG A 15 -34.97 -1.19 -36.00
CA ARG A 15 -35.33 -0.89 -34.61
C ARG A 15 -34.03 -0.70 -33.83
N ARG A 16 -33.67 0.55 -33.50
CA ARG A 16 -32.58 0.85 -32.56
C ARG A 16 -33.03 0.43 -31.16
N GLY A 17 -32.97 -0.87 -30.89
CA GLY A 17 -32.96 -1.38 -29.53
C GLY A 17 -31.70 -0.86 -28.86
N LEU A 18 -31.87 0.10 -27.96
CA LEU A 18 -30.80 0.51 -27.06
C LEU A 18 -30.44 -0.72 -26.20
N ASN A 19 -29.30 -1.34 -26.48
CA ASN A 19 -28.81 -2.51 -25.75
C ASN A 19 -28.64 -2.12 -24.27
N ILE A 20 -29.60 -2.53 -23.43
CA ILE A 20 -29.61 -2.25 -21.98
C ILE A 20 -28.31 -2.75 -21.32
N GLY A 21 -27.71 -3.83 -21.85
CA GLY A 21 -26.41 -4.32 -21.41
C GLY A 21 -25.25 -3.33 -21.65
N LEU A 22 -25.26 -2.60 -22.77
CA LEU A 22 -24.26 -1.56 -23.05
C LEU A 22 -24.48 -0.34 -22.14
N ALA A 23 -25.74 -0.02 -21.83
CA ALA A 23 -26.07 1.05 -20.90
C ALA A 23 -25.65 0.72 -19.45
N LEU A 24 -25.76 -0.54 -19.03
CA LEU A 24 -25.28 -0.99 -17.71
C LEU A 24 -23.75 -0.98 -17.61
N VAL A 25 -23.03 -1.40 -18.65
CA VAL A 25 -21.57 -1.34 -18.70
C VAL A 25 -21.05 0.10 -18.64
N LEU A 26 -21.73 1.06 -19.31
CA LEU A 26 -21.41 2.48 -19.18
C LEU A 26 -21.77 3.04 -17.79
N ALA A 27 -22.90 2.62 -17.20
CA ALA A 27 -23.32 3.10 -15.88
C ALA A 27 -22.41 2.58 -14.75
N THR A 28 -21.90 1.34 -14.83
CA THR A 28 -20.88 0.83 -13.90
C THR A 28 -19.47 1.31 -14.24
N GLY A 29 -19.19 1.62 -15.51
CA GLY A 29 -17.89 2.11 -15.97
C GLY A 29 -17.57 3.54 -15.50
N LEU A 30 -18.59 4.39 -15.29
CA LEU A 30 -18.39 5.73 -14.68
C LEU A 30 -18.32 5.71 -13.15
N SER A 31 -18.67 4.60 -12.49
CA SER A 31 -18.61 4.49 -11.03
C SER A 31 -17.20 4.14 -10.50
N GLY A 32 -16.22 3.91 -11.37
CA GLY A 32 -14.87 3.47 -10.98
C GLY A 32 -13.71 4.32 -11.48
N CYS A 33 -13.96 5.41 -12.22
CA CYS A 33 -12.87 6.22 -12.81
C CYS A 33 -12.60 7.48 -11.98
N GLY A 34 -12.12 7.30 -10.76
CA GLY A 34 -11.70 8.40 -9.88
C GLY A 34 -10.85 7.98 -8.68
N GLY A 35 -10.90 6.71 -8.26
CA GLY A 35 -9.96 6.13 -7.28
C GLY A 35 -8.78 5.40 -7.92
N LEU A 36 -8.54 5.60 -9.23
CA LEU A 36 -7.55 4.85 -10.02
C LEU A 36 -6.34 5.69 -10.50
N ILE A 37 -6.16 6.90 -9.96
CA ILE A 37 -4.91 7.69 -10.09
C ILE A 37 -4.50 8.16 -8.68
N GLU A 38 -3.80 7.26 -7.99
CA GLU A 38 -2.79 7.48 -6.94
C GLU A 38 -2.88 8.77 -6.10
N GLY A 39 -3.90 8.82 -5.25
CA GLY A 39 -3.83 9.55 -4.00
C GLY A 39 -4.37 8.65 -2.92
N PHE A 40 -3.51 7.89 -2.24
CA PHE A 40 -3.81 7.57 -0.84
C PHE A 40 -3.80 8.93 -0.14
N GLU A 41 -4.92 9.35 0.44
CA GLU A 41 -5.04 10.68 1.06
C GLU A 41 -3.83 10.95 1.98
N GLY A 42 -3.25 12.15 1.90
CA GLY A 42 -2.05 12.52 2.66
C GLY A 42 -0.70 12.16 2.02
N THR A 43 -0.67 11.29 1.00
CA THR A 43 0.59 10.83 0.37
C THR A 43 0.88 11.45 -1.00
N VAL A 44 2.15 11.51 -1.37
CA VAL A 44 2.61 11.88 -2.72
C VAL A 44 3.35 10.71 -3.35
N PRO A 45 3.34 10.55 -4.69
CA PRO A 45 4.12 9.52 -5.35
C PRO A 45 5.61 9.65 -5.05
N TYR A 46 6.28 8.50 -4.86
CA TYR A 46 7.73 8.46 -4.74
C TYR A 46 8.37 9.16 -5.95
N SER A 47 9.18 10.19 -5.68
CA SER A 47 9.75 11.08 -6.71
C SER A 47 11.28 11.01 -6.78
N GLY A 48 11.91 10.20 -5.94
CA GLY A 48 13.36 9.99 -5.94
C GLY A 48 13.95 9.79 -4.54
N PRO A 49 15.28 9.67 -4.42
CA PRO A 49 15.97 9.37 -3.16
C PRO A 49 15.69 10.37 -2.02
N ASP A 50 15.33 11.61 -2.35
CA ASP A 50 15.02 12.67 -1.39
C ASP A 50 13.53 12.70 -0.98
N SER A 51 12.72 11.75 -1.47
CA SER A 51 11.34 11.61 -1.03
C SER A 51 11.30 11.18 0.43
N ILE A 52 10.52 11.89 1.23
CA ILE A 52 10.22 11.50 2.60
C ILE A 52 9.18 10.39 2.52
N ILE A 53 9.57 9.18 2.91
CA ILE A 53 8.72 7.98 2.80
C ILE A 53 8.04 7.59 4.12
N ALA A 54 8.41 8.25 5.23
CA ALA A 54 7.79 8.07 6.54
C ALA A 54 8.12 9.28 7.43
N THR A 55 7.16 9.71 8.27
CA THR A 55 7.39 10.66 9.36
C THR A 55 6.62 10.21 10.61
N SER A 56 6.79 10.93 11.72
CA SER A 56 6.06 10.69 12.97
C SER A 56 4.61 11.20 12.95
N GLU A 57 4.18 11.77 11.85
CA GLU A 57 2.85 12.34 11.67
C GLU A 57 2.02 11.35 10.87
N ASP A 58 0.86 11.00 11.40
CA ASP A 58 -0.16 10.19 10.74
C ASP A 58 -0.80 11.00 9.60
N TYR A 59 -0.59 10.55 8.36
CA TYR A 59 -1.18 11.08 7.14
C TYR A 59 -2.23 10.13 6.55
N GLY A 60 -2.53 9.04 7.25
CA GLY A 60 -3.43 7.97 6.88
C GLY A 60 -4.89 8.37 7.05
N ARG A 61 -5.78 7.40 6.83
CA ARG A 61 -7.24 7.62 6.92
C ARG A 61 -7.85 7.02 8.18
N ASP A 62 -7.12 6.17 8.89
CA ASP A 62 -7.48 5.77 10.23
C ASP A 62 -7.20 6.90 11.23
N ASP A 63 -8.02 6.98 12.27
CA ASP A 63 -7.90 8.02 13.30
C ASP A 63 -7.01 7.53 14.46
N VAL A 64 -6.10 6.59 14.19
CA VAL A 64 -5.31 5.87 15.21
C VAL A 64 -3.84 6.25 15.05
N GLY A 65 -3.47 7.40 15.60
CA GLY A 65 -2.09 7.86 15.55
C GLY A 65 -1.11 6.90 16.25
N LEU A 66 0.15 6.98 15.84
CA LEU A 66 1.28 6.25 16.41
C LEU A 66 1.26 6.31 17.95
N VAL A 67 1.14 5.15 18.60
CA VAL A 67 1.15 5.06 20.06
C VAL A 67 2.58 5.08 20.55
N ASP A 68 2.95 6.15 21.25
CA ASP A 68 4.24 6.26 21.93
C ASP A 68 4.48 5.05 22.86
N GLY A 69 5.56 4.32 22.58
CA GLY A 69 5.98 3.16 23.38
C GLY A 69 5.51 1.80 22.85
N GLU A 70 4.69 1.76 21.81
CA GLU A 70 4.38 0.54 21.05
C GLU A 70 5.33 0.43 19.86
N ALA A 71 6.60 0.11 20.14
CA ALA A 71 7.66 0.00 19.14
C ALA A 71 8.22 -1.42 19.07
N ALA A 72 8.52 -1.85 17.86
CA ALA A 72 9.42 -2.98 17.67
C ALA A 72 10.88 -2.57 17.88
N ILE A 73 11.72 -3.57 18.13
CA ILE A 73 13.18 -3.43 18.23
C ILE A 73 13.79 -4.08 17.01
N ALA A 74 14.42 -3.28 16.16
CA ALA A 74 15.27 -3.77 15.07
C ALA A 74 16.73 -3.84 15.52
N TYR A 75 17.45 -4.84 15.00
CA TYR A 75 18.91 -4.92 15.05
C TYR A 75 19.46 -4.43 13.72
N ASP A 76 20.17 -3.31 13.73
CA ASP A 76 20.82 -2.75 12.54
C ASP A 76 21.99 -3.64 12.05
N PRO A 77 22.63 -3.33 10.90
CA PRO A 77 23.77 -4.09 10.38
C PRO A 77 24.96 -4.18 11.34
N ASP A 78 25.09 -3.21 12.26
CA ASP A 78 26.14 -3.18 13.28
C ASP A 78 25.74 -3.99 14.53
N GLY A 79 24.52 -4.52 14.58
CA GLY A 79 23.96 -5.28 15.69
C GLY A 79 23.44 -4.41 16.84
N CYS A 80 23.26 -3.12 16.60
CA CYS A 80 22.73 -2.17 17.57
C CYS A 80 21.20 -2.08 17.47
N GLN A 81 20.56 -1.78 18.60
CA GLN A 81 19.11 -1.75 18.73
C GLN A 81 18.53 -0.40 18.30
N VAL A 82 17.48 -0.45 17.48
CA VAL A 82 16.73 0.71 16.98
C VAL A 82 15.26 0.50 17.31
N TRP A 83 14.60 1.53 17.87
CA TRP A 83 13.15 1.58 17.94
C TRP A 83 12.60 1.81 16.55
N ILE A 84 11.62 1.01 16.15
CA ILE A 84 10.84 1.23 14.93
C ILE A 84 9.37 1.17 15.29
N ILE A 85 8.63 2.17 14.82
CA ILE A 85 7.16 2.21 14.86
C ILE A 85 6.71 2.42 13.42
N ASP A 86 5.71 1.65 13.01
CA ASP A 86 5.16 1.68 11.66
C ASP A 86 3.67 1.30 11.71
N ASP A 87 2.78 2.19 11.24
CA ASP A 87 1.34 1.91 11.07
C ASP A 87 0.95 1.69 9.60
N GLY A 88 1.94 1.63 8.70
CA GLY A 88 1.82 1.17 7.32
C GLY A 88 2.25 2.20 6.30
N ILE A 89 1.81 3.46 6.45
CA ILE A 89 2.29 4.60 5.63
C ILE A 89 3.16 5.54 6.48
N GLU A 90 2.97 5.55 7.80
CA GLU A 90 3.64 6.43 8.73
C GLU A 90 4.49 5.67 9.73
N GLY A 91 5.54 6.33 10.22
CA GLY A 91 6.51 5.67 11.06
C GLY A 91 7.77 6.48 11.30
N TYR A 92 8.41 6.21 12.44
CA TYR A 92 9.70 6.79 12.76
C TYR A 92 10.61 5.74 13.39
N SER A 93 11.91 5.98 13.27
CA SER A 93 12.91 5.15 13.92
C SER A 93 13.88 5.99 14.73
N SER A 94 14.36 5.44 15.85
CA SER A 94 15.36 6.09 16.68
C SER A 94 16.31 5.08 17.31
N PRO A 95 17.62 5.38 17.42
CA PRO A 95 18.54 4.49 18.12
C PRO A 95 18.14 4.33 19.59
N ARG A 96 18.30 3.12 20.13
CA ARG A 96 18.15 2.87 21.56
C ARG A 96 19.45 3.12 22.30
N PHE A 97 19.35 3.86 23.39
CA PHE A 97 20.47 4.15 24.27
C PHE A 97 20.26 3.51 25.64
N ASP A 98 21.34 2.98 26.22
CA ASP A 98 21.36 2.56 27.62
C ASP A 98 21.29 3.81 28.50
N PRO A 99 20.25 3.99 29.34
CA PRO A 99 20.10 5.18 30.17
C PRO A 99 21.21 5.36 31.21
N LYS A 100 22.00 4.32 31.51
CA LYS A 100 23.12 4.42 32.45
C LYS A 100 24.40 4.95 31.79
N THR A 101 24.66 4.54 30.56
CA THR A 101 25.92 4.85 29.87
C THR A 101 25.77 5.92 28.78
N GLY A 102 24.55 6.13 28.28
CA GLY A 102 24.27 6.98 27.13
C GLY A 102 24.75 6.39 25.80
N LEU A 103 25.25 5.16 25.78
CA LEU A 103 25.75 4.49 24.59
C LEU A 103 24.63 3.72 23.87
N PRO A 104 24.74 3.55 22.53
CA PRO A 104 23.86 2.65 21.79
C PRO A 104 23.85 1.25 22.40
N ILE A 105 22.69 0.61 22.45
CA ILE A 105 22.56 -0.76 22.94
C ILE A 105 22.94 -1.72 21.82
N CYS A 106 24.13 -2.29 21.86
CA CYS A 106 24.62 -3.29 20.90
C CYS A 106 25.02 -4.56 21.67
N ASP A 107 24.03 -5.39 22.01
CA ASP A 107 24.21 -6.54 22.92
C ASP A 107 24.41 -7.89 22.19
N GLY A 108 24.25 -7.92 20.86
CA GLY A 108 24.41 -9.13 20.04
C GLY A 108 23.44 -10.26 20.39
N LYS A 109 22.31 -9.96 21.05
CA LYS A 109 21.35 -10.98 21.48
C LYS A 109 20.63 -11.66 20.31
N TYR A 110 20.45 -10.93 19.20
CA TYR A 110 19.88 -11.44 17.96
C TYR A 110 20.76 -11.04 16.76
N PRO A 111 20.71 -11.78 15.63
CA PRO A 111 21.47 -11.45 14.44
C PRO A 111 21.07 -10.08 13.84
N PRO A 112 21.99 -9.38 13.17
CA PRO A 112 21.66 -8.20 12.36
C PRO A 112 20.49 -8.47 11.40
N GLY A 113 19.62 -7.48 11.23
CA GLY A 113 18.39 -7.58 10.43
C GLY A 113 17.19 -8.22 11.15
N THR A 114 17.33 -8.58 12.43
CA THR A 114 16.20 -9.09 13.23
C THR A 114 15.29 -7.94 13.69
N VAL A 115 13.98 -8.11 13.57
CA VAL A 115 12.97 -7.21 14.16
C VAL A 115 12.14 -7.99 15.18
N LEU A 116 11.94 -7.42 16.38
CA LEU A 116 11.26 -8.06 17.50
C LEU A 116 10.14 -7.17 18.04
N GLY A 117 8.98 -7.77 18.32
CA GLY A 117 7.83 -7.08 18.90
C GLY A 117 6.74 -6.81 17.88
N VAL A 118 5.63 -6.27 18.37
CA VAL A 118 4.55 -5.78 17.52
C VAL A 118 4.97 -4.37 17.07
N TYR A 119 5.04 -4.16 15.76
CA TYR A 119 5.28 -2.83 15.18
C TYR A 119 3.97 -2.20 14.68
N GLU A 120 3.01 -3.02 14.27
CA GLU A 120 1.72 -2.59 13.74
C GLU A 120 0.77 -2.07 14.84
N THR A 121 -0.04 -1.08 14.50
CA THR A 121 -1.20 -0.67 15.31
C THR A 121 -2.32 -1.72 15.23
N SER A 122 -3.24 -1.69 16.19
CA SER A 122 -4.36 -2.65 16.25
C SER A 122 -5.30 -2.61 15.05
N ASP A 123 -5.28 -1.50 14.30
CA ASP A 123 -6.22 -1.18 13.24
C ASP A 123 -5.62 -1.37 11.83
N ALA A 124 -4.39 -1.90 11.74
CA ALA A 124 -3.77 -2.28 10.48
C ALA A 124 -4.72 -3.13 9.62
N GLY A 125 -4.98 -2.69 8.39
CA GLY A 125 -6.01 -3.25 7.51
C GLY A 125 -5.78 -4.71 7.09
N VAL A 126 -4.57 -5.23 7.26
CA VAL A 126 -4.19 -6.63 7.02
C VAL A 126 -3.35 -7.10 8.21
N ARG A 127 -3.63 -8.30 8.73
CA ARG A 127 -2.77 -8.90 9.75
C ARG A 127 -1.47 -9.37 9.12
N ASP A 128 -0.33 -8.88 9.61
CA ASP A 128 0.95 -9.35 9.12
C ASP A 128 1.27 -10.79 9.53
N ARG A 129 2.13 -11.40 8.70
CA ARG A 129 2.65 -12.75 8.92
C ARG A 129 4.11 -12.66 9.27
N VAL A 130 4.51 -13.37 10.33
CA VAL A 130 5.92 -13.43 10.75
C VAL A 130 6.73 -14.40 9.90
N SER A 131 8.04 -14.15 9.83
CA SER A 131 9.00 -15.02 9.16
C SER A 131 8.95 -16.45 9.71
N GLY A 132 8.79 -17.43 8.81
CA GLY A 132 8.99 -18.84 9.12
C GLY A 132 10.49 -19.21 9.18
N PRO A 133 10.82 -20.49 9.44
CA PRO A 133 12.19 -20.97 9.35
C PRO A 133 12.80 -20.63 7.98
N ALA A 134 13.99 -20.05 7.98
CA ALA A 134 14.67 -19.68 6.74
C ALA A 134 14.92 -20.93 5.87
N SER A 135 14.27 -21.01 4.71
CA SER A 135 14.56 -22.02 3.70
C SER A 135 15.66 -21.51 2.77
N GLY A 136 16.92 -21.62 3.19
CA GLY A 136 18.06 -21.72 2.26
C GLY A 136 18.80 -20.44 1.84
N HIS A 137 18.81 -19.36 2.64
CA HIS A 137 19.78 -18.27 2.42
C HIS A 137 20.96 -18.45 3.39
N SER A 138 22.07 -18.97 2.89
CA SER A 138 23.36 -18.91 3.58
C SER A 138 23.86 -17.47 3.51
N ALA A 139 24.21 -16.90 4.66
CA ALA A 139 24.94 -15.64 4.71
C ALA A 139 26.36 -15.89 4.16
N ASP A 140 26.71 -15.19 3.09
CA ASP A 140 28.08 -15.13 2.55
C ASP A 140 29.01 -14.35 3.49
#